data_AF-A0A5B7YGJ9-F1
#
_entry.id   AF-A0A5B7YGJ9-F1
#
_cell.length_a   1.000
_cell.length_b   1.000
_cell.length_c   1.000
_cell.angle_alpha   90.00
_cell.angle_beta   90.00
_cell.angle_gamma   90.00
#
_symmetry.space_group_name_H-M   'P 1'
#
loop_
_entity.id
_entity.type
_entity.pdbx_description
1 polymer ?
#
loop_
_entity_poly.entity_id
_entity_poly.type
_entity_poly.pdbx_seq_one_letter_code
_entity_poly.pdbx_strand_id
1 'polypeptide(L)'
;MLKEKWVPLVLLVLLGLLQYRLWLGKNSIVDYMALEKDVQRQSLQNANLKQRNVLLQADISDLKIGLEAIEERARNELGLIKEGETFYRILPAEQQ
;
A
#
# COMPACT_ATOMS: atom_id res chain seq x y z
N MET A 1 -38.13 55.70 -19.61
CA MET A 1 -38.66 54.32 -19.51
C MET A 1 -37.60 53.21 -19.50
N LEU A 2 -36.31 53.48 -19.81
CA LEU A 2 -35.26 52.43 -19.77
C LEU A 2 -34.62 52.22 -18.39
N LYS A 3 -34.75 53.17 -17.44
CA LYS A 3 -33.99 53.16 -16.17
C LYS A 3 -34.43 52.04 -15.20
N GLU A 4 -35.62 51.48 -15.36
CA GLU A 4 -36.21 50.54 -14.38
C GLU A 4 -36.05 49.04 -14.74
N LYS A 5 -35.44 48.72 -15.90
CA LYS A 5 -35.30 47.33 -16.37
C LYS A 5 -33.86 46.79 -16.36
N TRP A 6 -32.94 47.43 -15.64
CA TRP A 6 -31.53 46.99 -15.56
C TRP A 6 -31.30 45.91 -14.51
N VAL A 7 -32.12 45.89 -13.47
CA VAL A 7 -32.08 44.88 -12.40
C VAL A 7 -32.15 43.45 -12.96
N PRO A 8 -33.09 43.07 -13.84
CA PRO A 8 -33.13 41.72 -14.39
C PRO A 8 -31.90 41.39 -15.24
N LEU A 9 -31.30 42.36 -15.92
CA LEU A 9 -30.07 42.16 -16.69
C LEU A 9 -28.89 41.80 -15.76
N VAL A 10 -28.72 42.56 -14.67
CA VAL A 10 -27.69 42.30 -13.66
C VAL A 10 -27.92 40.94 -13.00
N LEU A 11 -29.17 40.61 -12.68
CA LEU A 11 -29.53 39.33 -12.07
C LEU A 11 -29.23 38.16 -13.00
N LEU A 12 -29.45 38.33 -14.30
CA LEU A 12 -29.16 37.32 -15.33
C LEU A 12 -27.65 37.14 -15.54
N VAL A 13 -26.87 38.21 -15.51
CA VAL A 13 -25.41 38.15 -15.53
C VAL A 13 -24.87 37.45 -14.28
N LEU A 14 -25.39 37.79 -13.10
CA LEU A 14 -24.99 37.17 -11.84
C LEU A 14 -25.37 35.68 -11.80
N LEU A 15 -26.55 35.33 -12.32
CA LEU A 15 -26.96 33.95 -12.51
C LEU A 15 -25.98 33.21 -13.43
N GLY A 16 -25.63 33.79 -14.59
CA GLY A 16 -24.68 33.22 -15.54
C GLY A 16 -23.29 32.99 -14.93
N LEU A 17 -22.79 33.96 -14.15
CA LEU A 17 -21.53 33.82 -13.41
C LEU A 17 -21.60 32.69 -12.36
N LEU A 18 -22.73 32.54 -11.67
CA LEU A 18 -22.93 31.48 -10.69
C LEU A 18 -22.96 30.10 -11.37
N GLN A 19 -23.68 29.98 -12.49
CA GLN A 19 -23.73 28.75 -13.29
C GLN A 19 -22.35 28.39 -13.83
N TYR A 20 -21.62 29.36 -14.38
CA TYR A 20 -20.24 29.17 -14.85
C TYR A 20 -19.30 28.73 -13.73
N ARG A 21 -19.41 29.36 -12.55
CA ARG A 21 -18.61 28.98 -11.37
C ARG A 21 -18.96 27.58 -10.86
N LEU A 22 -20.20 27.13 -11.01
CA LEU A 22 -20.62 25.80 -10.58
C LEU A 22 -20.11 24.69 -11.52
N TRP A 23 -19.95 25.02 -12.81
CA TRP A 23 -19.48 24.10 -13.85
C TRP A 23 -17.96 24.14 -14.07
N LEU A 24 -17.29 25.27 -13.88
CA LEU A 24 -15.84 25.46 -14.11
C LEU A 24 -15.06 25.98 -12.90
N GLY A 25 -15.71 26.16 -11.76
CA GLY A 25 -15.03 26.58 -10.53
C GLY A 25 -14.24 25.44 -9.89
N LYS A 26 -13.30 25.80 -9.03
CA LYS A 26 -12.57 24.86 -8.15
C LYS A 26 -13.61 24.08 -7.33
N ASN A 27 -13.54 22.74 -7.33
CA ASN A 27 -14.59 21.79 -6.88
C ASN A 27 -15.77 21.59 -7.85
N SER A 28 -15.57 21.82 -9.14
CA SER A 28 -16.56 21.44 -10.15
C SER A 28 -16.79 19.92 -10.14
N ILE A 29 -17.99 19.52 -10.55
CA ILE A 29 -18.40 18.12 -10.76
C ILE A 29 -17.40 17.39 -11.67
N VAL A 30 -16.79 18.10 -12.62
CA VAL A 30 -15.78 17.55 -13.53
C VAL A 30 -14.51 17.12 -12.79
N ASP A 31 -14.02 17.96 -11.88
CA ASP A 31 -12.83 17.66 -11.06
C ASP A 31 -13.10 16.48 -10.11
N TYR A 32 -14.31 16.43 -9.54
CA TYR A 32 -14.71 15.33 -8.68
C TYR A 32 -14.74 14.00 -9.43
N MET A 33 -15.33 13.96 -10.64
CA MET A 33 -15.36 12.76 -11.46
C MET A 33 -13.96 12.32 -11.94
N ALA A 34 -13.07 13.27 -12.21
CA ALA A 34 -11.68 12.97 -12.57
C ALA A 34 -10.92 12.38 -11.38
N LEU A 35 -11.05 13.00 -10.20
CA LEU A 35 -10.40 12.55 -8.97
C LEU A 35 -10.90 11.18 -8.53
N GLU A 36 -12.21 10.91 -8.65
CA GLU A 36 -12.79 9.61 -8.33
C GLU A 36 -12.21 8.49 -9.22
N LYS A 37 -12.04 8.76 -10.51
CA LYS A 37 -11.39 7.81 -11.44
C LYS A 37 -9.93 7.55 -11.07
N ASP A 38 -9.19 8.58 -10.67
CA ASP A 38 -7.80 8.44 -10.25
C ASP A 38 -7.68 7.62 -8.95
N VAL A 39 -8.57 7.85 -7.99
CA VAL A 39 -8.64 7.06 -6.75
C VAL A 39 -8.97 5.59 -7.06
N GLN A 40 -9.94 5.32 -7.95
CA GLN A 40 -10.27 3.95 -8.35
C GLN A 40 -9.07 3.25 -9.01
N ARG A 41 -8.36 3.95 -9.92
CA ARG A 41 -7.17 3.41 -10.58
C ARG A 41 -6.06 3.08 -9.58
N GLN A 42 -5.78 3.98 -8.65
CA GLN A 42 -4.75 3.77 -7.63
C GLN A 42 -5.15 2.63 -6.67
N SER A 43 -6.42 2.53 -6.32
CA SER A 43 -6.95 1.45 -5.48
C SER A 43 -6.73 0.07 -6.13
N LEU A 44 -7.01 -0.04 -7.43
CA LEU A 44 -6.78 -1.27 -8.19
C LEU A 44 -5.29 -1.65 -8.23
N GLN A 45 -4.41 -0.67 -8.46
CA GLN A 45 -2.96 -0.88 -8.45
C GLN A 45 -2.45 -1.34 -7.08
N ASN A 46 -2.91 -0.67 -6.01
CA ASN A 46 -2.57 -1.03 -4.65
C ASN A 46 -3.06 -2.44 -4.28
N ALA A 47 -4.26 -2.83 -4.71
CA ALA A 47 -4.78 -4.18 -4.49
C ALA A 47 -3.87 -5.25 -5.14
N ASN A 48 -3.43 -5.02 -6.37
CA ASN A 48 -2.51 -5.92 -7.07
C ASN A 48 -1.15 -6.02 -6.35
N LEU A 49 -0.57 -4.88 -5.96
CA LEU A 49 0.70 -4.85 -5.22
C LEU A 49 0.58 -5.56 -3.86
N LYS A 50 -0.53 -5.37 -3.15
CA LYS A 50 -0.79 -6.04 -1.87
C LYS A 50 -0.85 -7.56 -2.04
N GLN A 51 -1.54 -8.05 -3.08
CA GLN A 51 -1.60 -9.49 -3.37
C GLN A 51 -0.21 -10.06 -3.67
N ARG A 52 0.61 -9.37 -4.45
CA ARG A 52 2.00 -9.79 -4.74
C ARG A 52 2.87 -9.81 -3.49
N ASN A 53 2.75 -8.80 -2.62
CA ASN A 53 3.48 -8.77 -1.36
C ASN A 53 3.12 -9.93 -0.44
N VAL A 54 1.83 -10.32 -0.37
CA VAL A 54 1.40 -11.48 0.42
C VAL A 54 2.04 -12.77 -0.11
N LEU A 55 2.05 -12.96 -1.44
CA LEU A 55 2.71 -14.11 -2.06
C LEU A 55 4.21 -14.14 -1.73
N LEU A 56 4.91 -13.03 -1.94
CA LEU A 56 6.35 -12.94 -1.69
C LEU A 56 6.69 -13.16 -0.20
N GLN A 57 5.84 -12.69 0.72
CA GLN A 57 6.02 -12.96 2.14
C GLN A 57 5.87 -14.45 2.47
N ALA A 58 4.91 -15.13 1.86
CA ALA A 58 4.76 -16.58 2.01
C ALA A 58 6.00 -17.31 1.49
N ASP A 59 6.48 -16.96 0.29
CA ASP A 59 7.70 -17.54 -0.28
C ASP A 59 8.91 -17.33 0.63
N ILE A 60 9.10 -16.11 1.16
CA ILE A 60 10.20 -15.82 2.10
C ILE A 60 10.09 -16.66 3.37
N SER A 61 8.88 -16.84 3.89
CA SER A 61 8.63 -17.66 5.08
C SER A 61 8.99 -19.13 4.81
N ASP A 62 8.55 -19.68 3.69
CA ASP A 62 8.84 -21.05 3.30
C ASP A 62 10.34 -21.28 3.07
N LEU A 63 11.03 -20.33 2.45
CA LEU A 63 12.48 -20.38 2.27
C LEU A 63 13.22 -20.37 3.62
N LYS A 64 12.78 -19.55 4.58
CA LYS A 64 13.39 -19.50 5.92
C LYS A 64 13.21 -20.82 6.68
N ILE A 65 11.99 -21.37 6.67
CA ILE A 65 11.70 -22.65 7.30
C ILE A 65 12.56 -23.77 6.67
N GLY A 66 12.69 -23.76 5.34
CA GLY A 66 13.55 -24.71 4.63
C GLY A 66 15.02 -24.60 5.03
N LEU A 67 15.55 -23.38 5.17
CA LEU A 67 16.93 -23.15 5.61
C LEU A 67 17.16 -23.56 7.07
N GLU A 68 16.22 -23.27 7.97
CA GLU A 68 16.28 -23.69 9.37
C GLU A 68 16.29 -25.22 9.50
N ALA A 69 15.46 -25.92 8.71
CA ALA A 69 15.43 -27.38 8.69
C ALA A 69 16.76 -27.99 8.18
N ILE A 70 17.39 -27.35 7.19
CA ILE A 70 18.71 -27.77 6.68
C ILE A 70 19.80 -27.51 7.74
N GLU A 71 19.75 -26.37 8.41
CA GLU A 71 20.70 -26.01 9.48
C GLU A 71 20.59 -26.97 10.67
N GLU A 72 19.38 -27.31 11.10
CA GLU A 72 19.15 -28.28 12.18
C GLU A 72 19.73 -29.65 11.81
N ARG A 73 19.51 -30.10 10.57
CA ARG A 73 20.11 -31.35 10.07
C ARG A 73 21.64 -31.29 10.04
N ALA A 74 22.22 -30.20 9.56
CA ALA A 74 23.67 -30.00 9.52
C ALA A 74 24.30 -30.03 10.94
N ARG A 75 23.64 -29.44 11.93
CA ARG A 75 24.08 -29.42 13.33
C ARG A 75 23.93 -30.81 13.99
N ASN A 76 22.78 -31.45 13.81
CA ASN A 76 22.45 -32.69 14.53
C ASN A 76 23.05 -33.96 13.89
N GLU A 77 23.06 -34.05 12.56
CA GLU A 77 23.56 -35.25 11.87
C GLU A 77 25.05 -35.17 11.52
N LEU A 78 25.52 -34.00 11.11
CA LEU A 78 26.89 -33.82 10.62
C LEU A 78 27.82 -33.16 11.65
N GLY A 79 27.28 -32.69 12.78
CA GLY A 79 28.07 -31.99 13.81
C GLY A 79 28.69 -30.70 13.31
N LEU A 80 28.14 -30.10 12.25
CA LEU A 80 28.66 -28.87 11.65
C LEU A 80 28.36 -27.68 12.58
N ILE A 81 29.36 -26.80 12.74
CA ILE A 81 29.30 -25.61 13.59
C ILE A 81 29.47 -24.39 12.69
N LYS A 82 28.72 -23.32 12.95
CA LYS A 82 28.79 -22.09 12.16
C LYS A 82 30.06 -21.30 12.47
N GLU A 83 30.57 -20.53 11.52
CA GLU A 83 31.70 -19.64 11.78
C GLU A 83 31.37 -18.64 12.89
N GLY A 84 32.27 -18.54 13.89
CA GLY A 84 32.10 -17.66 15.05
C GLY A 84 31.29 -18.24 16.22
N GLU A 85 30.83 -19.49 16.15
CA GLU A 85 30.15 -20.16 17.27
C GLU A 85 31.10 -21.01 18.14
N THR A 86 30.86 -21.02 19.45
CA THR A 86 31.58 -21.90 20.41
C THR A 86 30.69 -23.08 20.79
N PHE A 87 31.09 -24.30 20.44
CA PHE A 87 30.34 -25.52 20.75
C PHE A 87 30.80 -26.12 22.09
N TYR A 88 29.86 -26.31 23.03
CA TYR A 88 30.10 -26.98 24.31
C TYR A 88 29.47 -28.37 24.31
N ARG A 89 30.30 -29.41 24.50
CA ARG A 89 29.83 -30.79 24.67
C ARG A 89 29.97 -31.18 26.14
N ILE A 90 28.84 -31.35 26.82
CA ILE A 90 28.82 -31.82 28.21
C ILE A 90 29.02 -33.34 28.18
N LEU A 91 30.14 -33.82 28.73
CA LEU A 91 30.37 -35.26 28.95
C LEU A 91 29.78 -35.64 30.31
N PRO A 92 29.09 -36.78 30.43
CA PRO A 92 28.64 -37.26 31.73
C PRO A 92 29.85 -37.53 32.63
N ALA A 93 29.75 -37.16 33.91
CA ALA A 93 30.77 -37.50 34.88
C ALA A 93 30.87 -39.02 34.98
N GLU A 94 32.07 -39.56 34.79
CA GLU A 94 32.34 -40.99 35.04
C GLU A 94 31.94 -41.30 36.49
N GLN A 95 30.84 -42.03 36.65
CA GLN A 95 30.48 -42.62 37.93
C GLN A 95 31.46 -43.77 38.16
N GLN A 96 32.47 -43.51 38.99
CA GLN A 96 33.39 -44.52 39.55
C GLN A 96 32.64 -45.49 40.47
#